data_AF-A0A7W1CVZ7-F1
#
_entry.id   AF-A0A7W1CVZ7-F1
#
_cell.length_a   1.000
_cell.length_b   1.000
_cell.length_c   1.000
_cell.angle_alpha   90.00
_cell.angle_beta   90.00
_cell.angle_gamma   90.00
#
_symmetry.space_group_name_H-M   'P 1'
#
loop_
_entity.id
_entity.type
_entity.pdbx_description
1 polymer ?
#
loop_
_entity_poly.entity_id
_entity_poly.type
_entity_poly.pdbx_seq_one_letter_code
_entity_poly.pdbx_strand_id
1 'polypeptide(L)'
;MPRCSGVKRDNSQCERIVGESNAYCFAHDPLRKEERSANASKAGKGNRSKVSKDLHTLLEDLTERVVGGGLEPYPASVAGQLVGVRLRLLEYERKLKEVEEIDARLEELEVALEKQKGRAAHG
;
A
#
# COMPACT_ATOMS: atom_id res chain seq x y z
N MET A 1 4.52 16.77 32.67
CA MET A 1 3.86 16.00 31.59
C MET A 1 4.54 14.66 31.45
N PRO A 2 3.83 13.54 31.64
CA PRO A 2 4.42 12.22 31.49
C PRO A 2 4.79 11.94 30.03
N ARG A 3 5.89 11.20 29.83
CA ARG A 3 6.38 10.77 28.52
C ARG A 3 6.19 9.27 28.36
N CYS A 4 6.08 8.84 27.11
CA CYS A 4 5.95 7.45 26.73
C CYS A 4 7.14 6.62 27.26
N SER A 5 6.86 5.53 27.97
CA SER A 5 7.86 4.60 28.51
C SER A 5 8.48 3.66 27.46
N GLY A 6 8.07 3.77 26.19
CA GLY A 6 8.61 2.97 25.09
C GLY A 6 10.01 3.40 24.64
N VAL A 7 10.78 2.44 24.13
CA VAL A 7 12.12 2.65 23.55
C VAL A 7 12.02 2.53 22.03
N LYS A 8 12.65 3.48 21.32
CA LYS A 8 12.70 3.51 19.86
C LYS A 8 13.71 2.47 19.33
N ARG A 9 13.71 2.28 18.01
CA ARG A 9 14.59 1.32 17.32
C ARG A 9 16.09 1.67 17.40
N ASP A 10 16.39 2.94 17.62
CA ASP A 10 17.74 3.49 17.84
C ASP A 10 18.17 3.43 19.32
N ASN A 11 17.45 2.65 20.14
CA ASN A 11 17.64 2.55 21.59
C ASN A 11 17.40 3.85 22.38
N SER A 12 16.94 4.93 21.73
CA SER A 12 16.59 6.17 22.42
C SER A 12 15.21 6.09 23.08
N GLN A 13 15.01 6.85 24.16
CA GLN A 13 13.71 6.91 24.82
C GLN A 13 12.68 7.64 23.95
N CYS A 14 11.42 7.18 23.95
CA CYS A 14 10.36 7.84 23.20
C CYS A 14 10.01 9.20 23.81
N GLU A 15 10.12 10.25 23.01
CA GLU A 15 9.91 11.62 23.48
C GLU A 15 8.43 12.05 23.49
N ARG A 16 7.50 11.22 22.96
CA ARG A 16 6.07 11.57 22.91
C ARG A 16 5.50 11.76 24.31
N ILE A 17 4.78 12.86 24.48
CA ILE A 17 3.98 13.14 25.67
C ILE A 17 2.73 12.26 25.65
N VAL A 18 2.35 11.75 26.82
CA VAL A 18 1.18 10.92 27.05
C VAL A 18 0.30 11.55 28.12
N GLY A 19 -0.99 11.20 28.14
CA GLY A 19 -1.89 11.59 29.21
C GLY A 19 -1.49 10.96 30.55
N GLU A 20 -1.91 11.56 31.65
CA GLU A 20 -1.51 11.16 33.02
C GLU A 20 -1.81 9.68 33.36
N SER A 21 -2.84 9.11 32.73
CA SER A 21 -3.25 7.72 32.90
C SER A 21 -2.61 6.73 31.93
N ASN A 22 -1.81 7.19 30.96
CA ASN A 22 -1.26 6.34 29.91
C ASN A 22 0.26 6.21 30.02
N ALA A 23 0.77 4.98 30.13
CA ALA A 23 2.21 4.71 30.16
C ALA A 23 2.88 4.75 28.77
N TYR A 24 2.11 4.50 27.71
CA TYR A 24 2.63 4.37 26.34
C TYR A 24 1.87 5.27 25.36
N CYS A 25 2.57 5.75 24.33
CA CYS A 25 1.92 6.41 23.20
C CYS A 25 1.30 5.37 22.23
N PHE A 26 0.44 5.82 21.33
CA PHE A 26 -0.19 4.97 20.31
C PHE A 26 0.78 4.03 19.59
N ALA A 27 2.02 4.47 19.31
CA ALA A 27 3.04 3.66 18.63
C ALA A 27 3.68 2.55 19.49
N HIS A 28 3.68 2.70 20.82
CA HIS A 28 4.34 1.78 21.75
C HIS A 28 3.36 1.01 22.65
N ASP A 29 2.07 1.36 22.62
CA ASP A 29 1.03 0.65 23.36
C ASP A 29 0.88 -0.80 22.87
N PRO A 30 1.12 -1.83 23.71
CA PRO A 30 0.97 -3.22 23.31
C PRO A 30 -0.46 -3.57 22.91
N LEU A 31 -1.47 -2.97 23.55
CA LEU A 31 -2.89 -3.27 23.33
C LEU A 31 -3.37 -2.80 21.96
N ARG A 32 -2.68 -1.81 21.37
CA ARG A 32 -3.01 -1.25 20.04
C ARG A 32 -2.17 -1.83 18.92
N LYS A 33 -1.43 -2.92 19.15
CA LYS A 33 -0.57 -3.54 18.13
C LYS A 33 -1.38 -3.98 16.90
N GLU A 34 -2.54 -4.59 17.10
CA GLU A 34 -3.42 -5.04 16.02
C GLU A 34 -4.03 -3.87 15.25
N GLU A 35 -4.51 -2.84 15.96
CA GLU A 35 -5.01 -1.60 15.38
C GLU A 35 -3.94 -0.92 14.51
N ARG A 36 -2.69 -0.84 14.99
CA ARG A 36 -1.56 -0.32 14.23
C ARG A 36 -1.26 -1.12 12.96
N SER A 37 -1.28 -2.46 13.07
CA SER A 37 -1.06 -3.34 11.93
C SER A 37 -2.13 -3.13 10.86
N ALA A 38 -3.41 -3.10 11.26
CA ALA A 38 -4.52 -2.85 10.36
C ALA A 38 -4.43 -1.46 9.69
N ASN A 39 -4.04 -0.43 10.43
CA ASN A 39 -3.86 0.93 9.89
C ASN A 39 -2.68 1.01 8.91
N ALA A 40 -1.57 0.33 9.19
CA ALA A 40 -0.43 0.27 8.27
C ALA A 40 -0.79 -0.44 6.95
N SER A 41 -1.52 -1.55 7.03
CA SER A 41 -2.01 -2.29 5.86
C SER A 41 -3.00 -1.48 5.02
N LYS A 42 -3.80 -0.61 5.64
CA LYS A 42 -4.72 0.31 4.94
C LYS A 42 -3.99 1.51 4.33
N ALA A 43 -2.98 2.06 5.00
CA ALA A 43 -2.21 3.21 4.53
C ALA A 43 -1.49 2.94 3.19
N GLY A 44 -1.08 1.70 2.94
CA GLY A 44 -0.48 1.29 1.66
C GLY A 44 -1.47 1.22 0.49
N LYS A 45 -2.77 1.02 0.75
CA LYS A 45 -3.80 0.80 -0.29
C LYS A 45 -4.36 2.10 -0.89
N GLY A 46 -4.24 3.23 -0.20
CA GLY A 46 -4.83 4.51 -0.61
C GLY A 46 -3.92 5.43 -1.41
N ASN A 47 -2.60 5.17 -1.44
CA ASN A 47 -1.68 6.02 -2.19
C ASN A 47 -1.76 5.67 -3.69
N ARG A 48 -2.46 6.51 -4.45
CA ARG A 48 -2.32 6.55 -5.91
C ARG A 48 -0.82 6.57 -6.23
N SER A 49 -0.32 5.53 -6.90
CA SER A 49 1.09 5.40 -7.22
C SER A 49 1.58 6.66 -7.93
N LYS A 50 2.83 7.08 -7.72
CA LYS A 50 3.43 8.24 -8.42
C LYS A 50 3.12 8.21 -9.93
N VAL A 51 3.25 7.03 -10.52
CA VAL A 51 2.91 6.76 -11.92
C VAL A 51 1.46 7.10 -12.28
N SER A 52 0.50 6.81 -11.41
CA SER A 52 -0.92 7.16 -11.62
C SER A 52 -1.15 8.66 -11.59
N LYS A 53 -0.40 9.41 -10.78
CA LYS A 53 -0.47 10.89 -10.78
C LYS A 53 0.16 11.46 -12.05
N ASP A 54 1.35 10.99 -12.41
CA ASP A 54 2.07 11.45 -13.61
C ASP A 54 1.24 11.21 -14.89
N LEU A 55 0.52 10.08 -14.97
CA LEU A 55 -0.38 9.78 -16.07
C LEU A 55 -1.62 10.68 -16.13
N HIS A 56 -2.19 11.02 -14.97
CA HIS A 56 -3.32 11.96 -14.91
C HIS A 56 -2.92 13.33 -15.47
N THR A 57 -1.77 13.84 -15.03
CA THR A 57 -1.24 15.12 -15.52
C THR A 57 -0.95 15.08 -17.03
N LEU A 58 -0.38 13.97 -17.53
CA LEU A 58 -0.14 13.81 -18.97
C LEU A 58 -1.46 13.77 -19.78
N LEU A 59 -2.48 13.08 -19.28
CA LEU A 59 -3.79 13.00 -19.95
C LEU A 59 -4.50 14.36 -19.97
N GLU A 60 -4.39 15.15 -18.90
CA GLU A 60 -4.93 16.51 -18.83
C GLU A 60 -4.26 17.42 -19.87
N ASP A 61 -2.92 17.44 -19.94
CA ASP A 61 -2.16 18.23 -20.94
C ASP A 61 -2.53 17.84 -22.37
N LEU A 62 -2.54 16.53 -22.67
CA LEU A 62 -2.89 16.04 -24.00
C LEU A 62 -4.34 16.42 -24.36
N THR A 63 -5.28 16.30 -23.43
CA THR A 63 -6.68 16.66 -23.67
C THR A 63 -6.81 18.15 -23.98
N GLU A 64 -6.17 19.01 -23.20
CA GLU A 64 -6.18 20.47 -23.43
C GLU A 64 -5.61 20.84 -24.79
N ARG A 65 -4.47 20.24 -25.16
CA ARG A 65 -3.81 20.51 -26.44
C ARG A 65 -4.59 19.97 -27.64
N VAL A 66 -5.31 18.87 -27.50
CA VAL A 66 -6.20 18.34 -28.56
C VAL A 66 -7.42 19.24 -28.72
N VAL A 67 -8.10 19.60 -27.63
CA VAL A 67 -9.28 20.47 -27.67
C VAL A 67 -8.94 21.87 -28.17
N GLY A 68 -7.79 22.40 -27.77
CA GLY A 68 -7.29 23.70 -28.21
C GLY A 68 -6.75 23.75 -29.64
N GLY A 69 -6.76 22.62 -30.37
CA GLY A 69 -6.21 22.54 -31.72
C GLY A 69 -4.68 22.67 -31.80
N GLY A 70 -3.98 22.56 -30.66
CA GLY A 70 -2.52 22.58 -30.57
C GLY A 70 -1.85 21.25 -30.94
N LEU A 71 -2.64 20.25 -31.35
CA LEU A 71 -2.17 18.95 -31.83
C LEU A 71 -2.94 18.55 -33.10
N GLU A 72 -2.20 17.99 -34.06
CA GLU A 72 -2.79 17.34 -35.23
C GLU A 72 -3.67 16.14 -34.80
N PRO A 73 -4.91 16.01 -35.31
CA PRO A 73 -5.87 14.99 -34.84
C PRO A 73 -5.36 13.54 -34.91
N TYR A 74 -4.63 13.20 -35.97
CA TYR A 74 -4.12 11.83 -36.16
C TYR A 74 -3.00 11.48 -35.16
N PRO A 75 -1.92 12.27 -35.02
CA PRO A 75 -0.93 12.08 -33.96
C PRO A 75 -1.53 12.08 -32.55
N ALA A 76 -2.51 12.95 -32.28
CA ALA A 76 -3.22 12.99 -31.01
C ALA A 76 -3.95 11.68 -30.69
N SER A 77 -4.65 11.12 -31.67
CA SER A 77 -5.34 9.83 -31.55
C SER A 77 -4.36 8.69 -31.21
N VAL A 78 -3.23 8.62 -31.93
CA VAL A 78 -2.18 7.61 -31.67
C VAL A 78 -1.57 7.77 -30.27
N ALA A 79 -1.30 9.01 -29.84
CA ALA A 79 -0.83 9.28 -28.49
C ALA A 79 -1.83 8.82 -27.42
N GLY A 80 -3.12 9.12 -27.60
CA GLY A 80 -4.19 8.65 -26.72
C GLY A 80 -4.28 7.12 -26.64
N GLN A 81 -4.12 6.43 -27.77
CA GLN A 81 -4.07 4.96 -27.81
C GLN A 81 -2.89 4.39 -27.02
N LEU A 82 -1.69 4.94 -27.18
CA LEU A 82 -0.49 4.50 -26.46
C LEU A 82 -0.62 4.74 -24.95
N VAL A 83 -1.18 5.88 -24.53
CA VAL A 83 -1.48 6.14 -23.12
C VAL A 83 -2.49 5.13 -22.59
N GLY A 84 -3.54 4.82 -23.36
CA GLY A 84 -4.50 3.76 -23.02
C GLY A 84 -3.86 2.38 -22.84
N VAL A 85 -2.89 2.01 -23.69
CA VAL A 85 -2.10 0.78 -23.53
C VAL A 85 -1.28 0.81 -22.24
N ARG A 86 -0.63 1.93 -21.93
CA ARG A 86 0.18 2.09 -20.72
C ARG A 86 -0.66 2.02 -19.44
N LEU A 87 -1.87 2.57 -19.43
CA LEU A 87 -2.82 2.43 -18.31
C LEU A 87 -3.16 0.95 -18.05
N ARG A 88 -3.50 0.20 -19.10
CA ARG A 88 -3.81 -1.23 -18.99
C ARG A 88 -2.62 -2.05 -18.48
N LEU A 89 -1.40 -1.72 -18.88
CA LEU A 89 -0.19 -2.38 -18.37
C LEU A 89 -0.04 -2.19 -16.86
N LEU A 90 -0.25 -0.97 -16.35
CA LEU A 90 -0.16 -0.70 -14.90
C LEU A 90 -1.24 -1.40 -14.10
N GLU A 91 -2.46 -1.48 -14.63
CA GLU A 91 -3.52 -2.28 -14.02
C GLU A 91 -3.16 -3.76 -13.98
N TYR A 92 -2.55 -4.27 -15.04
CA TYR A 92 -2.06 -5.65 -15.10
C TYR A 92 -0.96 -5.90 -14.05
N GLU A 93 0.04 -5.02 -13.95
CA GLU A 93 1.09 -5.11 -12.92
C GLU A 93 0.53 -5.10 -11.50
N ARG A 94 -0.47 -4.26 -11.22
CA ARG A 94 -1.14 -4.23 -9.90
C ARG A 94 -1.88 -5.52 -9.61
N LYS A 95 -2.64 -6.03 -10.58
CA LYS A 95 -3.35 -7.32 -10.45
C LYS A 95 -2.38 -8.47 -10.26
N LEU A 96 -1.26 -8.48 -10.99
CA LEU A 96 -0.22 -9.49 -10.84
C LEU A 96 0.33 -9.50 -9.41
N LYS A 97 0.65 -8.33 -8.86
CA LYS A 97 1.09 -8.20 -7.48
C LYS A 97 0.03 -8.66 -6.47
N GLU A 98 -1.24 -8.32 -6.69
CA GLU A 98 -2.33 -8.80 -5.82
C GLU A 98 -2.46 -10.32 -5.85
N VAL A 99 -2.30 -10.94 -7.03
CA VAL A 99 -2.29 -12.41 -7.18
C VAL A 99 -1.10 -13.01 -6.44
N GLU A 100 0.11 -12.48 -6.63
CA GLU A 100 1.32 -12.94 -5.92
C GLU A 100 1.16 -12.86 -4.39
N GLU A 101 0.58 -11.77 -3.86
CA GLU A 101 0.31 -11.62 -2.44
C GLU A 101 -0.74 -12.63 -1.92
N ILE A 102 -1.73 -12.98 -2.74
CA ILE A 102 -2.74 -13.99 -2.40
C ILE A 102 -2.11 -15.38 -2.40
N ASP A 103 -1.33 -15.71 -3.43
CA ASP A 103 -0.65 -17.00 -3.56
C ASP A 103 0.29 -17.24 -2.37
N ALA A 104 1.10 -16.25 -2.00
CA ALA A 104 1.98 -16.35 -0.83
C ALA A 104 1.21 -16.62 0.47
N ARG A 105 0.04 -15.99 0.65
CA ARG A 105 -0.82 -16.23 1.82
C ARG A 105 -1.48 -17.61 1.79
N LEU A 106 -1.82 -18.11 0.60
CA LEU A 106 -2.35 -19.47 0.45
C LEU A 106 -1.28 -20.50 0.81
N GLU A 107 -0.06 -20.33 0.31
CA GLU A 107 1.08 -21.21 0.66
C GLU A 107 1.34 -21.25 2.17
N GLU A 108 1.33 -20.09 2.85
CA GLU A 108 1.46 -20.03 4.30
C GLU A 108 0.35 -20.81 5.04
N LEU A 109 -0.89 -20.69 4.57
CA LEU A 109 -2.04 -21.39 5.16
C LEU A 109 -1.96 -22.90 4.90
N GLU A 110 -1.57 -23.33 3.70
CA GLU A 110 -1.38 -24.74 3.36
C GLU A 110 -0.31 -25.37 4.25
N VAL A 111 0.84 -24.71 4.42
CA VAL A 111 1.91 -25.16 5.32
C VAL A 111 1.44 -25.24 6.77
N ALA A 112 0.66 -24.27 7.24
CA ALA A 112 0.11 -24.29 8.60
C ALA A 112 -0.87 -25.45 8.81
N LEU A 113 -1.73 -25.72 7.82
CA LEU A 113 -2.70 -26.81 7.85
C LEU A 113 -2.00 -28.18 7.89
N GLU A 114 -0.97 -28.39 7.06
CA GLU A 114 -0.20 -29.63 7.06
C GLU A 114 0.53 -29.87 8.39
N LYS A 115 1.10 -28.82 8.99
CA LYS A 115 1.68 -28.91 10.34
C LYS A 115 0.64 -29.30 11.40
N GLN A 116 -0.59 -28.78 11.29
CA GLN A 116 -1.67 -29.12 12.22
C GLN A 116 -2.12 -30.58 12.08
N LYS A 117 -2.29 -31.07 10.83
CA LYS A 117 -2.60 -32.48 10.55
C LYS A 117 -1.52 -33.42 11.10
N GLY A 118 -0.24 -33.09 10.89
CA GLY A 118 0.89 -33.87 11.41
C GLY A 118 0.91 -33.95 12.94
N ARG A 119 0.54 -32.86 13.63
CA ARG A 119 0.39 -32.87 15.11
C ARG A 119 -0.77 -33.74 15.59
N ALA A 120 -1.89 -33.75 14.87
CA ALA A 120 -3.06 -34.55 15.23
C ALA A 120 -2.87 -36.05 14.98
N ALA A 121 -1.97 -36.44 14.08
CA ALA A 121 -1.66 -37.85 13.76
C ALA A 121 -0.58 -38.48 14.67
N HIS A 122 0.05 -37.69 15.55
CA HIS A 122 1.15 -38.15 16.44
C HIS A 122 0.83 -37.97 17.94
N GLY A 123 -0.42 -37.61 18.28
CA GLY A 123 -0.96 -37.61 19.64
C GLY A 123 -2.07 -38.65 19.75
#